data_AF-A0A0Q4FPF9-F1
#
_entry.id   AF-A0A0Q4FPF9-F1
#
_cell.length_a   1.000
_cell.length_b   1.000
_cell.length_c   1.000
_cell.angle_alpha   90.00
_cell.angle_beta   90.00
_cell.angle_gamma   90.00
#
_symmetry.space_group_name_H-M   'P 1'
#
loop_
_entity.id
_entity.type
_entity.pdbx_description
1 polymer ?
#
loop_
_entity_poly.entity_id
_entity_poly.type
_entity_poly.pdbx_seq_one_letter_code
_entity_poly.pdbx_strand_id
1 'polypeptide(L)'
;MMDTTYLPDPNDRSANFEFAMTFNGYEHFGSFEASATAAGSGDRSSLTLIRNELFFVARASRHGDDDRYVAVYRELLPLFAAHYDTKP
;
A
#
# COMPACT_ATOMS: atom_id res chain seq x y z
N MET A 1 7.68 13.11 12.03
CA MET A 1 7.68 11.63 12.10
C MET A 1 6.22 11.24 11.99
N MET A 2 5.76 10.74 10.84
CA MET A 2 4.35 10.33 10.68
C MET A 2 4.14 9.04 11.44
N ASP A 3 3.15 9.03 12.33
CA ASP A 3 2.78 7.88 13.14
C ASP A 3 2.27 6.77 12.20
N THR A 4 2.93 5.61 12.18
CA THR A 4 2.62 4.51 11.24
C THR A 4 1.33 3.77 11.57
N THR A 5 0.59 4.23 12.59
CA THR A 5 -0.73 3.74 13.01
C THR A 5 -1.89 4.60 12.49
N TYR A 6 -1.63 5.73 11.84
CA TYR A 6 -2.70 6.55 11.26
C TYR A 6 -3.04 6.08 9.84
N LEU A 7 -4.29 5.64 9.64
CA LEU A 7 -4.85 5.37 8.32
C LEU A 7 -5.40 6.68 7.73
N PRO A 8 -4.92 7.15 6.56
CA PRO A 8 -5.45 8.35 5.94
C PRO A 8 -6.92 8.19 5.50
N ASP A 9 -7.61 9.33 5.38
CA ASP A 9 -8.97 9.40 4.83
C ASP A 9 -8.99 8.77 3.42
N PRO A 10 -9.83 7.76 3.15
CA PRO A 10 -9.93 7.13 1.83
C PRO A 10 -10.31 8.07 0.68
N ASN A 11 -10.70 9.32 0.96
CA ASN A 11 -10.99 10.35 -0.03
C ASN A 11 -9.85 11.37 -0.20
N ASP A 12 -8.85 11.37 0.67
CA ASP A 12 -7.67 12.21 0.53
C ASP A 12 -6.63 11.49 -0.33
N ARG A 13 -6.69 11.78 -1.63
CA ARG A 13 -5.79 11.22 -2.62
C ARG A 13 -4.31 11.47 -2.29
N SER A 14 -3.96 12.67 -1.83
CA SER A 14 -2.58 13.02 -1.52
C SER A 14 -2.08 12.24 -0.32
N ALA A 15 -2.87 12.15 0.75
CA ALA A 15 -2.52 11.39 1.94
C ALA A 15 -2.41 9.89 1.65
N ASN A 16 -3.30 9.33 0.81
CA ASN A 16 -3.23 7.92 0.38
C ASN A 16 -1.94 7.62 -0.38
N PHE A 17 -1.52 8.53 -1.26
CA PHE A 17 -0.27 8.40 -2.00
C PHE A 17 0.95 8.47 -1.07
N GLU A 18 0.99 9.46 -0.18
CA GLU A 18 2.07 9.60 0.80
C GLU A 18 2.18 8.36 1.70
N PHE A 19 1.04 7.85 2.19
CA PHE A 19 0.98 6.62 2.96
C PHE A 19 1.52 5.42 2.17
N ALA A 20 1.12 5.25 0.91
CA ALA A 20 1.64 4.20 0.04
C ALA A 20 3.17 4.27 -0.11
N MET A 21 3.73 5.48 -0.17
CA MET A 21 5.18 5.71 -0.31
C MET A 21 5.97 5.56 0.98
N THR A 22 5.33 5.37 2.14
CA THR A 22 6.03 5.02 3.40
C THR A 22 6.64 3.63 3.38
N PHE A 23 6.21 2.77 2.45
CA PHE A 23 6.78 1.44 2.23
C PHE A 23 7.51 1.41 0.89
N ASN A 24 8.74 0.89 0.87
CA ASN A 24 9.47 0.65 -0.37
C ASN A 24 9.53 -0.86 -0.67
N GLY A 25 8.65 -1.32 -1.58
CA GLY A 25 8.60 -2.73 -1.96
C GLY A 25 9.91 -3.25 -2.58
N TYR A 26 10.67 -2.39 -3.26
CA TYR A 26 11.93 -2.81 -3.87
C TYR A 26 13.01 -3.08 -2.82
N GLU A 27 13.07 -2.27 -1.77
CA GLU A 27 13.98 -2.49 -0.65
C GLU A 27 13.55 -3.72 0.16
N HIS A 28 12.25 -3.92 0.37
CA HIS A 28 11.75 -5.03 1.17
C HIS A 28 11.94 -6.39 0.48
N PHE A 29 11.64 -6.49 -0.82
CA PHE A 29 11.72 -7.73 -1.59
C PHE A 29 13.06 -7.90 -2.34
N GLY A 30 13.91 -6.88 -2.34
CA GLY A 30 15.24 -6.91 -2.95
C GLY A 30 15.29 -6.64 -4.46
N SER A 31 14.16 -6.64 -5.16
CA SER A 31 14.11 -6.27 -6.59
C SER A 31 12.73 -5.74 -7.02
N PHE A 32 12.72 -5.14 -8.21
CA PHE A 32 11.48 -4.74 -8.88
C PHE A 32 10.61 -5.96 -9.18
N GLU A 33 11.18 -7.02 -9.76
CA GLU A 33 10.47 -8.22 -10.18
C GLU A 33 9.83 -8.92 -8.98
N ALA A 34 10.55 -9.06 -7.87
CA ALA A 34 10.02 -9.71 -6.67
C ALA A 34 8.86 -8.90 -6.05
N SER A 35 8.99 -7.57 -5.98
CA SER A 35 7.91 -6.68 -5.54
C SER A 35 6.70 -6.75 -6.47
N ALA A 36 6.91 -6.77 -7.79
CA ALA A 36 5.86 -6.88 -8.80
C ALA A 36 5.12 -8.23 -8.70
N THR A 37 5.85 -9.33 -8.56
CA THR A 37 5.27 -10.67 -8.38
C THR A 37 4.44 -10.73 -7.10
N ALA A 38 4.94 -10.18 -6.00
CA ALA A 38 4.18 -10.15 -4.75
C ALA A 38 2.91 -9.29 -4.86
N ALA A 39 3.00 -8.10 -5.45
CA ALA A 39 1.84 -7.21 -5.65
C ALA A 39 0.79 -7.81 -6.61
N GLY A 40 1.22 -8.52 -7.65
CA GLY A 40 0.34 -9.17 -8.62
C GLY A 40 -0.24 -10.51 -8.18
N SER A 41 0.20 -11.06 -7.04
CA SER A 41 -0.22 -12.39 -6.57
C SER A 41 -1.66 -12.43 -6.05
N GLY A 42 -2.20 -11.28 -5.64
CA GLY A 42 -3.48 -11.20 -4.92
C GLY A 42 -3.42 -11.73 -3.48
N ASP A 43 -2.24 -12.12 -2.99
CA ASP A 43 -2.06 -12.54 -1.61
C ASP A 43 -2.06 -11.32 -0.68
N ARG A 44 -3.06 -11.25 0.19
CA ARG A 44 -3.26 -10.19 1.19
C ARG A 44 -3.20 -10.74 2.62
N SER A 45 -2.47 -11.84 2.83
CA SER A 45 -2.38 -12.56 4.12
C SER A 45 -1.52 -11.87 5.19
N SER A 46 -0.75 -10.84 4.82
CA SER A 46 0.08 -10.09 5.76
C SER A 46 0.11 -8.60 5.43
N LEU A 47 0.34 -7.78 6.47
CA LEU A 47 0.49 -6.33 6.34
C LEU A 47 1.59 -5.94 5.33
N THR A 48 2.67 -6.70 5.25
CA THR A 48 3.74 -6.50 4.26
C THR A 48 3.22 -6.61 2.83
N LEU A 49 2.44 -7.65 2.53
CA LEU A 49 1.90 -7.88 1.18
C LEU A 49 0.89 -6.80 0.81
N ILE A 50 0.01 -6.43 1.75
CA ILE A 50 -0.97 -5.35 1.58
C ILE A 50 -0.25 -4.01 1.30
N ARG A 51 0.80 -3.67 2.05
CA ARG A 51 1.61 -2.46 1.82
C ARG A 51 2.31 -2.49 0.47
N ASN A 52 2.82 -3.65 0.06
CA ASN A 52 3.49 -3.81 -1.23
C ASN A 52 2.52 -3.64 -2.40
N GLU A 53 1.32 -4.22 -2.31
CA GLU A 53 0.27 -4.03 -3.32
C GLU A 53 -0.05 -2.54 -3.50
N LEU A 54 -0.30 -1.83 -2.39
CA LEU A 54 -0.58 -0.40 -2.43
C LEU A 54 0.60 0.42 -2.98
N PHE A 55 1.82 0.16 -2.51
CA PHE A 55 3.04 0.82 -3.00
C PHE A 55 3.18 0.67 -4.51
N PHE A 56 3.02 -0.55 -5.02
CA PHE A 56 3.26 -0.86 -6.42
C PHE A 56 2.22 -0.18 -7.32
N VAL A 57 0.93 -0.21 -6.93
CA VAL A 57 -0.13 0.49 -7.66
C VAL A 57 0.07 2.00 -7.61
N ALA A 58 0.37 2.58 -6.45
CA ALA A 58 0.62 4.02 -6.34
C ALA A 58 1.80 4.47 -7.24
N ARG A 59 2.86 3.66 -7.31
CA ARG A 59 3.99 3.95 -8.20
C ARG A 59 3.62 3.85 -9.67
N ALA A 60 2.85 2.84 -10.07
CA ALA A 60 2.33 2.71 -11.42
C ALA A 60 1.43 3.89 -11.80
N SER A 61 0.52 4.30 -10.91
CA SER A 61 -0.35 5.46 -11.06
C SER A 61 0.41 6.77 -11.25
N ARG A 62 1.51 6.98 -10.50
CA ARG A 62 2.39 8.15 -10.70
C ARG A 62 3.01 8.18 -12.10
N HIS A 63 3.35 7.03 -12.67
CA HIS A 63 3.88 6.95 -14.03
C HIS A 63 2.80 7.06 -15.12
N GLY A 64 1.58 6.62 -14.81
CA GLY A 64 0.42 6.66 -15.73
C GLY A 64 -0.41 7.94 -15.65
N ASP A 65 -0.07 8.88 -14.77
CA ASP A 65 -0.86 10.08 -14.45
C ASP A 65 -2.33 9.75 -14.10
N ASP A 66 -2.52 8.69 -13.31
CA ASP A 66 -3.83 8.20 -12.86
C ASP A 66 -3.92 8.10 -11.32
N ASP A 67 -5.10 7.79 -10.78
CA ASP A 67 -5.36 7.66 -9.35
C ASP A 67 -5.91 6.29 -8.93
N ARG A 68 -5.60 5.24 -9.71
CA ARG A 68 -6.09 3.86 -9.43
C ARG A 68 -5.77 3.38 -8.01
N TYR A 69 -4.68 3.86 -7.42
CA TYR A 69 -4.32 3.56 -6.03
C TYR A 69 -5.37 4.01 -5.01
N VAL A 70 -6.23 4.99 -5.32
CA VAL A 70 -7.31 5.42 -4.42
C VAL A 70 -8.35 4.31 -4.28
N ALA A 71 -8.75 3.69 -5.40
CA ALA A 71 -9.68 2.55 -5.38
C ALA A 71 -9.06 1.36 -4.65
N VAL A 72 -7.80 1.04 -4.95
CA VAL A 72 -7.07 -0.05 -4.28
C VAL A 72 -6.93 0.22 -2.78
N TYR A 73 -6.58 1.44 -2.37
CA TYR A 73 -6.49 1.78 -0.95
C TYR A 73 -7.82 1.55 -0.22
N ARG A 74 -8.96 1.93 -0.83
CA ARG A 74 -10.29 1.68 -0.27
C ARG A 74 -10.59 0.19 -0.10
N GLU A 75 -10.18 -0.65 -1.06
CA GLU A 75 -10.32 -2.10 -0.96
C GLU A 75 -9.45 -2.69 0.15
N LEU A 76 -8.24 -2.16 0.33
CA LEU A 76 -7.28 -2.64 1.33
C LEU A 76 -7.56 -2.08 2.74
N LEU A 77 -8.32 -1.00 2.86
CA LEU A 77 -8.55 -0.28 4.11
C LEU A 77 -9.05 -1.18 5.27
N PRO A 78 -10.05 -2.08 5.08
CA PRO A 78 -10.48 -2.98 6.16
C PRO A 78 -9.36 -3.93 6.62
N LEU A 79 -8.47 -4.35 5.71
CA LEU A 79 -7.36 -5.25 6.03
C LEU A 79 -6.26 -4.51 6.78
N PHE A 80 -5.96 -3.28 6.38
CA PHE A 80 -5.10 -2.39 7.15
C PHE A 80 -5.62 -2.20 8.56
N ALA A 81 -6.89 -1.82 8.72
CA ALA A 81 -7.52 -1.62 10.03
C ALA A 81 -7.40 -2.88 10.91
N ALA A 82 -7.72 -4.06 10.37
CA ALA A 82 -7.58 -5.31 11.10
C ALA A 82 -6.16 -5.54 11.63
N HIS A 83 -5.12 -5.25 10.82
CA HIS A 83 -3.74 -5.41 11.25
C HIS A 83 -3.25 -4.39 12.29
N TYR A 84 -3.81 -3.17 12.31
CA TYR A 84 -3.47 -2.15 13.30
C TYR A 84 -4.27 -2.28 14.61
N ASP A 85 -5.49 -2.81 14.54
CA ASP A 85 -6.32 -3.12 15.71
C ASP A 85 -5.85 -4.40 16.42
N THR A 86 -5.22 -5.34 15.70
CA THR A 86 -4.54 -6.48 16.29
C THR A 86 -3.21 -6.05 16.93
N LYS A 87 -3.29 -5.34 18.04
CA LYS A 87 -2.15 -5.15 18.94
C LYS A 87 -2.20 -6.24 20.03
N PRO A 88 -1.12 -6.99 20.29
CA PRO A 88 -1.00 -7.76 21.53
C PRO A 88 -0.95 -6.86 22.76
#